data_AF-A0A3D2DNB1-F1
#
_entry.id   AF-A0A3D2DNB1-F1
#
_cell.length_a   1.000
_cell.length_b   1.000
_cell.length_c   1.000
_cell.angle_alpha   90.00
_cell.angle_beta   90.00
_cell.angle_gamma   90.00
#
_symmetry.space_group_name_H-M   'P 1'
#
loop_
_entity.id
_entity.type
_entity.pdbx_description
1 polymer ?
#
loop_
_entity_poly.entity_id
_entity_poly.type
_entity_poly.pdbx_seq_one_letter_code
_entity_poly.pdbx_strand_id
1 'polypeptide(L)'
;CDNKMLKIAFHLVFTATLRIGELLGLTWDEMDISEEAIAGNQAYIIINKQVERVSKDAVEALNSKEIILTFPSQKKNYCTEWGGCRA
;
A
#
# COMPACT_ATOMS: atom_id res chain seq x y z
N CYS A 1 -7.07 -23.63 -1.97
CA CYS A 1 -7.28 -22.79 -0.78
C CYS A 1 -8.73 -23.00 -0.40
N ASP A 2 -8.96 -23.67 0.72
CA ASP A 2 -10.25 -24.33 0.97
C ASP A 2 -11.17 -23.45 1.83
N ASN A 3 -10.69 -22.29 2.24
CA ASN A 3 -11.48 -21.29 2.94
C ASN A 3 -12.28 -20.45 1.92
N LYS A 4 -13.60 -20.63 1.93
CA LYS A 4 -14.55 -19.89 1.08
C LYS A 4 -14.44 -18.38 1.29
N MET A 5 -14.24 -17.93 2.52
CA MET A 5 -14.10 -16.51 2.86
C MET A 5 -12.87 -15.90 2.20
N LEU A 6 -11.74 -16.61 2.23
CA LEU A 6 -10.50 -16.12 1.62
C LEU A 6 -10.64 -16.00 0.09
N LYS A 7 -11.33 -16.95 -0.55
CA LYS A 7 -11.59 -16.89 -1.99
C LYS A 7 -12.40 -15.64 -2.36
N ILE A 8 -13.45 -15.33 -1.59
CA ILE A 8 -14.29 -14.14 -1.81
C ILE A 8 -13.50 -12.86 -1.55
N ALA A 9 -12.71 -12.81 -0.48
CA ALA A 9 -11.83 -11.68 -0.18
C ALA A 9 -10.87 -11.39 -1.35
N PHE A 10 -10.20 -12.41 -1.91
CA PHE A 10 -9.34 -12.23 -3.07
C PHE A 10 -10.09 -11.71 -4.29
N HIS A 11 -11.28 -12.23 -4.57
CA HIS A 11 -12.08 -11.73 -5.69
C HIS A 11 -12.44 -10.25 -5.50
N LEU A 12 -12.87 -9.84 -4.30
CA LEU A 12 -13.17 -8.43 -3.99
C LEU A 12 -11.94 -7.53 -4.18
N VAL A 13 -10.78 -7.94 -3.64
CA VAL A 13 -9.51 -7.23 -3.81
C VAL A 13 -9.14 -7.08 -5.29
N PHE A 14 -9.31 -8.12 -6.09
CA PHE A 14 -9.06 -8.07 -7.53
C PHE A 14 -10.05 -7.15 -8.26
N THR A 15 -11.34 -7.17 -7.89
CA THR A 15 -12.33 -6.25 -8.48
C THR A 15 -12.03 -4.80 -8.15
N ALA A 16 -11.44 -4.51 -6.98
CA ALA A 16 -11.04 -3.18 -6.57
C ALA A 16 -9.65 -2.76 -7.11
N THR A 17 -8.97 -3.61 -7.88
CA THR A 17 -7.65 -3.34 -8.48
C THR A 17 -6.55 -2.93 -7.48
N LEU A 18 -6.63 -3.45 -6.25
CA LEU A 18 -5.69 -3.11 -5.19
C LEU A 18 -4.27 -3.57 -5.50
N ARG A 19 -3.29 -2.71 -5.18
CA ARG A 19 -1.87 -3.05 -5.29
C ARG A 19 -1.45 -3.91 -4.10
N ILE A 20 -0.36 -4.66 -4.26
CA ILE A 20 0.16 -5.54 -3.20
C ILE A 20 0.42 -4.81 -1.88
N GLY A 21 0.85 -3.54 -1.92
CA GLY A 21 1.07 -2.74 -0.70
C GLY A 21 -0.22 -2.42 0.05
N GLU A 22 -1.31 -2.18 -0.66
CA GLU A 22 -2.64 -1.93 -0.07
C GLU A 22 -3.23 -3.25 0.46
N LEU A 23 -3.07 -4.34 -0.30
CA LEU A 23 -3.49 -5.68 0.11
C LEU A 23 -2.78 -6.14 1.40
N LEU A 24 -1.49 -5.89 1.54
CA LEU A 24 -0.74 -6.24 2.75
C LEU A 24 -1.14 -5.41 3.97
N GLY A 25 -1.72 -4.22 3.76
CA GLY A 25 -2.21 -3.33 4.82
C GLY A 25 -3.67 -3.55 5.21
N LEU A 26 -4.40 -4.41 4.48
CA LEU A 26 -5.80 -4.74 4.75
C LEU A 26 -5.93 -5.68 5.95
N THR A 27 -6.83 -5.35 6.87
CA THR A 27 -7.21 -6.22 7.99
C THR A 27 -8.60 -6.81 7.78
N TRP A 28 -8.91 -7.91 8.50
CA TRP A 28 -10.25 -8.52 8.44
C TRP A 28 -11.36 -7.58 8.97
N ASP A 29 -11.02 -6.62 9.82
CA ASP A 29 -11.95 -5.59 10.31
C ASP A 29 -12.34 -4.58 9.21
N GLU A 30 -11.56 -4.49 8.13
CA GLU A 30 -11.80 -3.59 6.99
C GLU A 30 -12.64 -4.28 5.89
N MET A 31 -13.14 -5.50 6.11
CA MET A 31 -13.98 -6.22 5.16
C MET A 31 -15.16 -6.91 5.83
N ASP A 32 -16.33 -6.84 5.19
CA ASP A 32 -17.48 -7.64 5.58
C ASP A 32 -17.78 -8.68 4.50
N ILE A 33 -17.42 -9.92 4.81
CA ILE A 33 -17.64 -11.10 3.97
C ILE A 33 -18.34 -12.21 4.79
N SER A 34 -19.11 -11.80 5.79
CA SER A 34 -19.98 -12.69 6.56
C SER A 34 -21.01 -13.38 5.64
N GLU A 35 -21.52 -14.54 6.07
CA GLU A 35 -22.52 -15.26 5.26
C GLU A 35 -23.79 -14.44 5.09
N GLU A 36 -24.14 -13.62 6.08
CA GLU A 36 -25.24 -12.68 6.06
C GLU A 36 -25.04 -11.58 5.01
N ALA A 37 -23.84 -10.98 4.95
CA ALA A 37 -23.50 -9.97 3.96
C ALA A 37 -23.49 -10.55 2.54
N ILE A 38 -23.03 -11.78 2.37
CA ILE A 38 -23.05 -12.48 1.08
C ILE A 38 -24.50 -12.76 0.64
N ALA A 39 -25.33 -13.29 1.54
CA ALA A 39 -26.74 -13.56 1.26
C ALA A 39 -27.53 -12.28 0.94
N GLY A 40 -27.17 -11.17 1.58
CA GLY A 40 -27.73 -9.84 1.33
C GLY A 40 -27.15 -9.11 0.11
N ASN A 41 -26.17 -9.70 -0.61
CA ASN A 41 -25.40 -9.05 -1.68
C ASN A 41 -24.80 -7.70 -1.25
N GLN A 42 -24.32 -7.65 0.00
CA GLN A 42 -23.77 -6.49 0.69
C GLN A 42 -22.33 -6.73 1.15
N ALA A 43 -21.64 -7.74 0.62
CA ALA A 43 -20.23 -7.95 0.93
C ALA A 43 -19.38 -6.81 0.35
N TYR A 44 -18.56 -6.17 1.19
CA TYR A 44 -17.73 -5.03 0.77
C TYR A 44 -16.35 -5.06 1.44
N ILE A 45 -15.44 -4.28 0.87
CA ILE A 45 -14.13 -3.96 1.46
C ILE A 45 -14.04 -2.45 1.62
N ILE A 46 -13.47 -1.99 2.73
CA ILE A 46 -13.20 -0.57 2.99
C ILE A 46 -11.70 -0.33 2.85
N ILE A 47 -11.34 0.64 2.00
CA ILE A 47 -9.94 0.99 1.77
C ILE A 47 -9.64 2.29 2.53
N ASN A 48 -9.14 2.16 3.75
CA ASN A 48 -8.80 3.31 4.60
C ASN A 48 -7.34 3.78 4.46
N LYS A 49 -6.49 2.96 3.85
CA LYS A 49 -5.05 3.22 3.70
C LYS A 49 -4.70 3.27 2.22
N GLN A 50 -4.32 4.45 1.73
CA GLN A 50 -3.82 4.62 0.36
C GLN A 50 -2.31 4.83 0.37
N VAL A 51 -1.62 4.20 -0.58
CA VAL A 51 -0.18 4.39 -0.77
C VAL A 51 0.04 5.31 -1.97
N GLU A 52 0.38 6.56 -1.70
CA GLU A 52 0.76 7.51 -2.74
C GLU A 52 2.27 7.46 -2.98
N ARG A 53 2.67 7.44 -4.27
CA ARG A 53 4.07 7.57 -4.65
C ARG A 53 4.40 9.04 -4.82
N VAL A 54 5.20 9.58 -3.91
CA VAL A 54 5.71 10.94 -3.96
C VAL A 54 7.20 10.95 -4.32
N SER A 55 7.65 11.94 -5.08
CA SER A 55 9.08 12.16 -5.32
C SER A 55 9.75 12.76 -4.08
N LYS A 56 11.07 12.59 -3.96
CA LYS A 56 11.86 13.20 -2.88
C LYS A 56 11.78 14.73 -2.93
N ASP A 57 11.85 15.29 -4.13
CA ASP A 57 11.77 16.74 -4.33
C ASP A 57 10.40 17.30 -3.89
N ALA A 58 9.32 16.55 -4.13
CA ALA A 58 7.98 16.94 -3.65
C ALA A 58 7.87 16.84 -2.12
N VAL A 59 8.50 15.83 -1.51
CA VAL A 59 8.59 15.67 -0.05
C VAL A 59 9.35 16.84 0.60
N GLU A 60 10.46 17.27 -0.01
CA GLU A 60 11.25 18.42 0.44
C GLU A 60 10.48 19.74 0.29
N ALA A 61 9.78 19.93 -0.84
CA ALA A 61 8.94 21.11 -1.09
C ALA A 61 7.75 21.22 -0.12
N LEU A 62 7.25 20.10 0.41
CA LEU A 62 6.15 20.03 1.38
C LEU A 62 6.63 20.25 2.84
N ASN A 63 7.90 20.61 3.06
CA ASN A 63 8.49 20.88 4.38
C ASN A 63 8.32 19.72 5.38
N SER A 64 8.25 18.48 4.88
CA SER A 64 8.08 17.27 5.70
C SER A 64 6.85 17.28 6.63
N LYS A 65 5.85 18.13 6.35
CA LYS A 65 4.61 18.13 7.13
C LYS A 65 3.94 16.77 6.94
N GLU A 66 3.59 16.11 8.05
CA GLU A 66 2.90 14.81 8.08
C GLU A 66 3.74 13.58 7.66
N ILE A 67 5.08 13.67 7.68
CA ILE A 67 5.96 12.51 7.47
C ILE A 67 6.28 11.82 8.80
N ILE A 68 5.78 10.60 8.97
CA ILE A 68 5.99 9.81 10.21
C ILE A 68 7.39 9.17 10.24
N LEU A 69 7.87 8.67 9.09
CA LEU A 69 9.14 7.96 9.01
C LEU A 69 9.75 8.06 7.61
N THR A 70 11.01 8.52 7.55
CA THR A 70 11.83 8.48 6.34
C THR A 70 12.93 7.45 6.52
N PHE A 71 12.96 6.42 5.68
CA PHE A 71 14.04 5.44 5.70
C PHE A 71 15.35 6.06 5.19
N PRO A 72 16.51 5.74 5.82
CA PRO A 72 17.80 6.22 5.35
C PRO A 72 18.06 5.72 3.93
N SER A 73 18.58 6.59 3.07
CA SER A 73 18.85 6.23 1.69
C SER A 73 19.95 5.15 1.64
N GLN A 74 19.72 4.08 0.88
CA GLN A 74 20.74 3.04 0.66
C GLN A 74 21.79 3.44 -0.38
N LYS A 75 21.92 4.73 -0.74
CA LYS A 75 23.00 5.17 -1.64
C LYS A 75 24.34 4.93 -0.93
N LYS A 76 25.02 3.83 -1.26
CA LYS A 76 26.47 3.80 -1.23
C LYS A 76 26.90 4.84 -2.26
N ASN A 77 27.51 5.93 -1.81
CA ASN A 77 28.24 6.82 -2.70
C ASN A 77 29.31 5.96 -3.37
N TYR A 78 29.06 5.46 -4.58
CA TYR A 78 30.15 5.00 -5.41
C TYR A 78 30.81 6.30 -5.91
N CYS A 79 31.77 6.80 -5.12
CA CYS A 79 32.77 7.66 -5.69
C CYS A 79 33.55 6.79 -6.67
N THR A 80 33.17 6.81 -7.95
CA THR A 80 34.10 6.38 -9.00
C THR A 80 35.29 7.32 -8.95
N GLU A 81 36.51 6.78 -9.00
CA GLU A 81 37.81 7.49 -8.90
C GLU A 81 37.95 8.70 -9.86
N TRP A 82 37.05 8.86 -10.82
CA TRP A 82 36.97 10.00 -11.72
C TRP A 82 35.95 11.04 -11.22
N GLY A 83 36.28 11.70 -10.11
CA GLY A 83 35.97 13.11 -9.83
C GLY A 83 34.55 13.67 -10.02
N GLY A 84 33.49 12.86 -9.96
CA GLY A 84 32.13 13.33 -10.23
C GLY A 84 31.09 12.78 -9.27
N CYS A 85 30.99 13.35 -8.06
CA CYS A 85 29.79 13.18 -7.22
C CYS A 85 28.65 14.00 -7.84
N ARG A 86 27.72 13.36 -8.56
CA ARG A 86 26.44 13.99 -8.90
C ARG A 86 25.51 13.92 -7.69
N ALA A 87 25.27 15.09 -7.10
CA ALA A 87 24.13 15.35 -6.23
C ALA A 87 22.83 15.19 -7.04
#